data_AF-A0A7S2KD41-F1
#
_entry.id   AF-A0A7S2KD41-F1
#
_cell.length_a   1.000
_cell.length_b   1.000
_cell.length_c   1.000
_cell.angle_alpha   90.00
_cell.angle_beta   90.00
_cell.angle_gamma   90.00
#
_symmetry.space_group_name_H-M   'P 1'
#
loop_
_entity.id
_entity.type
_entity.pdbx_description
1 polymer ?
#
loop_
_entity_poly.entity_id
_entity_poly.type
_entity_poly.pdbx_seq_one_letter_code
_entity_poly.pdbx_strand_id
1 'polypeptide(L)'
;AAASGSPSPPASDATAGGLALALAGDDGRPAKVPRLEGKGKGKGKDLGKSRHGSPYVWNVGYRDLVWTPEMQQKKETDISKENALAWALYKAVEMHGAQVVTLSQLGSDFKVAELKKDPHFKNWRLLDILREYEDVFELTPDAKAAGGMIVRLQPGAEAALPDAETRAEQVSDEALMLPERIDNPRTMVEKVQALRIELLHALHRRGGKCAIQELGQEPRLQEKKKLLHQAKKLADWVKVFPNNFIFSDSNQGLVVEIASTDVKDTRMIDKAIGRNEDKEMSRGSAGSKGG
;
A
#
# COMPACT_ATOMS: atom_id res chain seq x y z
N ALA A 1 16.61 27.70 51.95
CA ALA A 1 15.32 26.99 52.14
C ALA A 1 14.22 27.82 51.48
N ALA A 2 13.83 27.45 50.26
CA ALA A 2 12.71 28.05 49.57
C ALA A 2 11.98 26.92 48.83
N ALA A 3 10.85 26.50 49.38
CA ALA A 3 9.96 25.50 48.81
C ALA A 3 8.92 26.23 47.97
N SER A 4 8.99 26.07 46.65
CA SER A 4 7.95 26.49 45.72
C SER A 4 7.17 25.26 45.28
N GLY A 5 5.97 25.08 45.83
CA GLY A 5 5.05 24.00 45.51
C GLY A 5 4.37 24.22 44.16
N SER A 6 4.35 23.16 43.36
CA SER A 6 3.62 23.07 42.10
C SER A 6 2.19 22.60 42.35
N PRO A 7 1.15 23.28 41.86
CA PRO A 7 -0.23 22.81 42.01
C PRO A 7 -0.55 21.70 41.00
N SER A 8 -1.13 20.61 41.51
CA SER A 8 -1.66 19.48 40.74
C SER A 8 -2.91 19.89 39.94
N PRO A 9 -3.10 19.41 38.70
CA PRO A 9 -4.34 19.61 37.97
C PRO A 9 -5.45 18.63 38.45
N PRO A 10 -6.73 19.05 38.36
CA PRO A 10 -7.87 18.26 38.83
C PRO A 10 -8.22 17.10 37.89
N ALA A 11 -8.61 15.98 38.51
CA ALA A 11 -9.13 14.80 37.84
C ALA A 11 -10.45 15.12 37.12
N SER A 12 -10.50 14.85 35.82
CA SER A 12 -11.73 14.92 35.03
C SER A 12 -12.45 13.57 35.10
N ASP A 13 -13.54 13.55 35.87
CA ASP A 13 -14.62 12.57 35.75
C ASP A 13 -15.26 12.68 34.36
N ALA A 14 -15.17 11.60 33.57
CA ALA A 14 -15.90 11.45 32.32
C ALA A 14 -16.83 10.25 32.42
N THR A 15 -18.07 10.63 32.66
CA THR A 15 -19.33 9.90 32.75
C THR A 15 -19.51 8.78 31.72
N ALA A 16 -19.89 7.61 32.23
CA ALA A 16 -20.44 6.50 31.45
C ALA A 16 -21.78 6.90 30.81
N GLY A 17 -21.80 6.98 29.48
CA GLY A 17 -23.01 7.14 28.68
C GLY A 17 -23.25 5.90 27.83
N GLY A 18 -24.11 5.01 28.31
CA GLY A 18 -24.56 3.84 27.56
C GLY A 18 -25.43 4.24 26.37
N LEU A 19 -25.09 3.71 25.20
CA LEU A 19 -25.93 3.73 24.01
C LEU A 19 -26.14 2.28 23.57
N ALA A 20 -27.27 1.73 24.00
CA ALA A 20 -27.84 0.52 23.46
C ALA A 20 -28.33 0.82 22.04
N LEU A 21 -27.66 0.27 21.04
CA LEU A 21 -28.15 0.25 19.66
C LEU A 21 -28.58 -1.17 19.31
N ALA A 22 -29.88 -1.33 19.12
CA ALA A 22 -30.54 -2.54 18.67
C ALA A 22 -30.01 -2.94 17.29
N LEU A 23 -29.41 -4.13 17.20
CA LEU A 23 -29.12 -4.81 15.94
C LEU A 23 -30.38 -5.55 15.50
N ALA A 24 -31.19 -4.87 14.68
CA ALA A 24 -32.14 -5.51 13.80
C ALA A 24 -31.38 -6.21 12.66
N GLY A 25 -31.81 -7.42 12.33
CA GLY A 25 -31.15 -8.31 11.40
C GLY A 25 -31.11 -7.80 9.96
N ASP A 26 -30.10 -8.29 9.24
CA ASP A 26 -30.15 -8.40 7.79
C ASP A 26 -29.43 -9.70 7.38
N ASP A 27 -30.23 -10.64 6.91
CA ASP A 27 -29.86 -11.95 6.39
C ASP A 27 -29.22 -11.81 5.00
N GLY A 28 -27.92 -11.54 4.97
CA GLY A 28 -27.14 -11.42 3.74
C GLY A 28 -26.06 -12.48 3.58
N ARG A 29 -26.42 -13.78 3.56
CA ARG A 29 -25.47 -14.87 3.25
C ARG A 29 -24.99 -14.77 1.80
N PRO A 30 -23.68 -14.58 1.52
CA PRO A 30 -23.17 -14.75 0.16
C PRO A 30 -23.14 -16.23 -0.22
N ALA A 31 -23.52 -16.47 -1.48
CA ALA A 31 -23.75 -17.76 -2.09
C ALA A 31 -22.55 -18.72 -1.97
N LYS A 32 -22.86 -19.99 -1.65
CA LYS A 32 -21.94 -21.12 -1.71
C LYS A 32 -21.33 -21.21 -3.12
N VAL A 33 -20.03 -21.01 -3.21
CA VAL A 33 -19.25 -21.36 -4.41
C VAL A 33 -19.33 -22.89 -4.59
N PRO A 34 -19.75 -23.40 -5.75
CA PRO A 34 -19.83 -24.84 -5.98
C PRO A 34 -18.42 -25.45 -5.97
N ARG A 35 -18.22 -26.34 -4.99
CA ARG A 35 -17.09 -27.26 -4.92
C ARG A 35 -17.18 -28.20 -6.12
N LEU A 36 -16.25 -28.08 -7.06
CA LEU A 36 -16.07 -29.02 -8.15
C LEU A 36 -15.67 -30.38 -7.57
N GLU A 37 -16.66 -31.24 -7.38
CA GLU A 37 -16.46 -32.67 -7.12
C GLU A 37 -15.91 -33.32 -8.40
N GLY A 38 -14.58 -33.42 -8.48
CA GLY A 38 -13.90 -34.31 -9.40
C GLY A 38 -14.06 -35.77 -8.95
N LYS A 39 -15.22 -36.37 -9.23
CA LYS A 39 -15.45 -37.83 -9.16
C LYS A 39 -14.70 -38.51 -10.32
N GLY A 40 -13.41 -38.74 -10.13
CA GLY A 40 -12.60 -39.64 -10.97
C GLY A 40 -12.54 -41.04 -10.37
N LYS A 41 -13.60 -41.85 -10.53
CA LYS A 41 -13.55 -43.30 -10.26
C LYS A 41 -12.74 -43.99 -11.36
N GLY A 42 -11.42 -44.00 -11.22
CA GLY A 42 -10.52 -44.85 -12.00
C GLY A 42 -10.23 -46.16 -11.26
N LYS A 43 -11.15 -47.14 -11.33
CA LYS A 43 -10.84 -48.54 -11.03
C LYS A 43 -9.98 -49.07 -12.18
N GLY A 44 -8.67 -49.14 -11.97
CA GLY A 44 -7.71 -49.59 -12.97
C GLY A 44 -6.67 -50.53 -12.37
N LYS A 45 -7.06 -51.81 -12.29
CA LYS A 45 -6.27 -53.05 -12.30
C LYS A 45 -4.82 -53.03 -11.78
N ASP A 46 -4.61 -53.91 -10.80
CA ASP A 46 -3.45 -54.81 -10.66
C ASP A 46 -2.52 -54.84 -11.87
N LEU A 47 -1.32 -54.30 -11.70
CA LEU A 47 -0.14 -54.75 -12.42
C LEU A 47 0.98 -55.00 -11.42
N GLY A 48 1.20 -56.29 -11.18
CA GLY A 48 2.56 -56.82 -11.02
C GLY A 48 3.24 -56.48 -9.71
N LYS A 49 3.08 -57.38 -8.75
CA LYS A 49 4.16 -57.74 -7.83
C LYS A 49 5.35 -58.24 -8.66
N SER A 50 6.20 -57.33 -9.13
CA SER A 50 7.51 -57.66 -9.67
C SER A 50 8.43 -58.00 -8.50
N ARG A 51 8.31 -59.25 -8.02
CA ARG A 51 9.35 -59.94 -7.26
C ARG A 51 10.52 -60.22 -8.19
N HIS A 52 11.28 -59.20 -8.57
CA HIS A 52 12.62 -59.40 -9.12
C HIS A 52 13.51 -58.28 -8.58
N GLY A 53 14.58 -58.70 -7.90
CA GLY A 53 15.58 -57.83 -7.35
C GLY A 53 16.13 -56.91 -8.44
N SER A 54 15.79 -55.63 -8.33
CA SER A 54 16.58 -54.60 -8.95
C SER A 54 17.86 -54.49 -8.10
N PRO A 55 19.04 -54.76 -8.64
CA PRO A 55 20.27 -54.50 -7.91
C PRO A 55 20.29 -53.00 -7.63
N TYR A 56 20.49 -52.65 -6.37
CA TYR A 56 20.81 -51.30 -5.96
C TYR A 56 22.11 -50.89 -6.65
N VAL A 57 22.02 -50.43 -7.89
CA VAL A 57 23.07 -49.65 -8.54
C VAL A 57 23.02 -48.31 -7.85
N TRP A 58 23.73 -48.24 -6.74
CA TRP A 58 24.18 -47.01 -6.11
C TRP A 58 24.98 -46.23 -7.15
N ASN A 59 24.27 -45.51 -8.02
CA ASN A 59 24.83 -44.47 -8.87
C ASN A 59 25.19 -43.30 -7.94
N VAL A 60 26.23 -43.52 -7.13
CA VAL A 60 27.05 -42.53 -6.42
C VAL A 60 28.07 -41.98 -7.43
N GLY A 61 27.63 -41.80 -8.68
CA GLY A 61 28.33 -40.95 -9.61
C GLY A 61 27.93 -39.54 -9.21
N TYR A 62 28.90 -38.75 -8.77
CA TYR A 62 28.78 -37.31 -8.74
C TYR A 62 28.24 -36.88 -10.11
N ARG A 63 26.91 -36.71 -10.22
CA ARG A 63 26.35 -35.82 -11.21
C ARG A 63 26.84 -34.48 -10.73
N ASP A 64 28.04 -34.12 -11.18
CA ASP A 64 28.50 -32.74 -11.14
C ASP A 64 27.27 -31.92 -11.48
N LEU A 65 26.82 -31.15 -10.49
CA LEU A 65 25.84 -30.11 -10.70
C LEU A 65 26.56 -29.12 -11.60
N VAL A 66 26.60 -29.43 -12.90
CA VAL A 66 27.16 -28.55 -13.90
C VAL A 66 26.30 -27.32 -13.80
N TRP A 67 26.89 -26.28 -13.25
CA TRP A 67 26.28 -24.98 -13.14
C TRP A 67 26.10 -24.45 -14.55
N THR A 68 24.93 -24.74 -15.14
CA THR A 68 24.63 -24.30 -16.50
C THR A 68 24.31 -22.80 -16.46
N PRO A 69 24.64 -22.03 -17.50
CA PRO A 69 24.27 -20.63 -17.60
C PRO A 69 22.76 -20.39 -17.40
N GLU A 70 21.92 -21.33 -17.80
CA GLU A 70 20.46 -21.28 -17.58
C GLU A 70 20.08 -21.39 -16.10
N MET A 71 20.74 -22.26 -15.34
CA MET A 71 20.52 -22.37 -13.89
C MET A 71 20.99 -21.10 -13.17
N GLN A 72 22.08 -20.50 -13.63
CA GLN A 72 22.56 -19.23 -13.11
C GLN A 72 21.55 -18.11 -13.32
N GLN A 73 21.09 -17.94 -14.56
CA GLN A 73 20.13 -16.91 -14.90
C GLN A 73 18.83 -17.08 -14.11
N LYS A 74 18.35 -18.32 -13.95
CA LYS A 74 17.16 -18.59 -13.13
C LYS A 74 17.38 -18.21 -11.67
N LYS A 75 18.52 -18.59 -11.08
CA LYS A 75 18.85 -18.22 -9.70
C LYS A 75 18.93 -16.70 -9.53
N GLU A 76 19.55 -16.00 -10.48
CA GLU A 76 19.63 -14.54 -10.49
C GLU A 76 18.24 -13.90 -10.57
N THR A 77 17.33 -14.44 -11.38
CA THR A 77 15.94 -13.95 -11.44
C THR A 77 15.17 -14.21 -10.14
N ASP A 78 15.41 -15.36 -9.49
CA ASP A 78 14.76 -15.71 -8.23
C ASP A 78 15.26 -14.80 -7.10
N ILE A 79 16.57 -14.58 -7.00
CA ILE A 79 17.19 -13.63 -6.06
C ILE A 79 16.69 -12.21 -6.31
N SER A 80 16.63 -11.77 -7.57
CA SER A 80 16.14 -10.42 -7.91
C SER A 80 14.70 -10.21 -7.44
N LYS A 81 13.83 -11.24 -7.58
CA LYS A 81 12.46 -11.19 -7.07
C LYS A 81 12.40 -11.17 -5.54
N GLU A 82 13.23 -11.95 -4.87
CA GLU A 82 13.34 -11.97 -3.41
C GLU A 82 13.79 -10.60 -2.88
N ASN A 83 14.83 -10.02 -3.46
CA ASN A 83 15.29 -8.67 -3.16
C ASN A 83 14.16 -7.66 -3.39
N ALA A 84 13.46 -7.74 -4.52
CA ALA A 84 12.34 -6.85 -4.82
C ALA A 84 11.23 -6.92 -3.75
N LEU A 85 10.93 -8.12 -3.24
CA LEU A 85 9.96 -8.34 -2.18
C LEU A 85 10.43 -7.79 -0.83
N ALA A 86 11.68 -8.04 -0.44
CA ALA A 86 12.26 -7.51 0.79
C ALA A 86 12.20 -5.98 0.84
N TRP A 87 12.54 -5.33 -0.28
CA TRP A 87 12.41 -3.88 -0.43
C TRP A 87 10.96 -3.38 -0.40
N ALA A 88 10.03 -4.12 -1.00
CA ALA A 88 8.61 -3.75 -0.94
C ALA A 88 8.11 -3.78 0.52
N LEU A 89 8.55 -4.77 1.31
CA LEU A 89 8.24 -4.85 2.74
C LEU A 89 8.85 -3.69 3.52
N TYR A 90 10.13 -3.37 3.27
CA TYR A 90 10.78 -2.22 3.89
C TYR A 90 10.00 -0.92 3.64
N LYS A 91 9.70 -0.63 2.36
CA LYS A 91 8.97 0.58 1.97
C LYS A 91 7.57 0.62 2.57
N ALA A 92 6.89 -0.52 2.64
CA ALA A 92 5.57 -0.60 3.25
C ALA A 92 5.62 -0.24 4.75
N VAL A 93 6.61 -0.73 5.50
CA VAL A 93 6.78 -0.34 6.92
C VAL A 93 7.17 1.13 7.07
N GLU A 94 8.09 1.62 6.23
CA GLU A 94 8.53 3.01 6.21
C GLU A 94 7.36 3.98 5.96
N MET A 95 6.44 3.63 5.05
CA MET A 95 5.25 4.45 4.75
C MET A 95 4.32 4.64 5.95
N HIS A 96 4.33 3.72 6.90
CA HIS A 96 3.60 3.86 8.17
C HIS A 96 4.32 4.76 9.19
N GLY A 97 5.44 5.39 8.82
CA GLY A 97 6.09 6.45 9.60
C GLY A 97 6.80 5.93 10.85
N ALA A 98 7.52 4.80 10.72
CA ALA A 98 8.17 4.08 11.83
C ALA A 98 7.21 3.64 12.95
N GLN A 99 5.90 3.73 12.73
CA GLN A 99 4.93 3.10 13.60
C GLN A 99 4.98 1.59 13.47
N VAL A 100 4.53 0.92 14.52
CA VAL A 100 4.42 -0.53 14.56
C VAL A 100 3.39 -1.00 13.54
N VAL A 101 3.80 -1.84 12.59
CA VAL A 101 2.92 -2.35 11.53
C VAL A 101 2.56 -3.80 11.82
N THR A 102 1.28 -4.16 11.70
CA THR A 102 0.85 -5.55 11.84
C THR A 102 1.16 -6.34 10.57
N LEU A 103 1.42 -7.64 10.71
CA LEU A 103 1.71 -8.51 9.56
C LEU A 103 0.58 -8.51 8.50
N SER A 104 -0.67 -8.35 8.94
CA SER A 104 -1.84 -8.22 8.05
C SER A 104 -1.82 -6.93 7.23
N GLN A 105 -1.46 -5.80 7.85
CA GLN A 105 -1.32 -4.52 7.14
C GLN A 105 -0.20 -4.60 6.10
N LEU A 106 0.95 -5.18 6.50
CA LEU A 106 2.09 -5.35 5.61
C LEU A 106 1.74 -6.23 4.39
N GLY A 107 1.02 -7.32 4.61
CA GLY A 107 0.54 -8.19 3.53
C GLY A 107 -0.57 -7.59 2.66
N SER A 108 -1.23 -6.52 3.12
CA SER A 108 -2.23 -5.78 2.34
C SER A 108 -1.64 -4.66 1.50
N ASP A 109 -0.35 -4.33 1.68
CA ASP A 109 0.33 -3.36 0.81
C ASP A 109 0.29 -3.84 -0.64
N PHE A 110 0.00 -2.90 -1.55
CA PHE A 110 -0.23 -3.21 -2.96
C PHE A 110 0.98 -3.91 -3.60
N LYS A 111 2.20 -3.42 -3.37
CA LYS A 111 3.41 -3.95 -4.00
C LYS A 111 3.76 -5.33 -3.42
N VAL A 112 3.62 -5.48 -2.12
CA VAL A 112 3.83 -6.76 -1.44
C VAL A 112 2.81 -7.80 -1.96
N ALA A 113 1.54 -7.43 -2.03
CA ALA A 113 0.47 -8.29 -2.51
C ALA A 113 0.61 -8.65 -4.00
N GLU A 114 1.13 -7.74 -4.81
CA GLU A 114 1.43 -7.97 -6.23
C GLU A 114 2.58 -8.96 -6.40
N LEU A 115 3.73 -8.70 -5.77
CA LEU A 115 4.91 -9.58 -5.86
C LEU A 115 4.61 -10.99 -5.33
N LYS A 116 3.81 -11.10 -4.27
CA LYS A 116 3.43 -12.39 -3.69
C LYS A 116 2.51 -13.24 -4.59
N LYS A 117 1.92 -12.67 -5.65
CA LYS A 117 1.17 -13.46 -6.65
C LYS A 117 2.07 -14.29 -7.56
N ASP A 118 3.37 -13.99 -7.61
CA ASP A 118 4.32 -14.78 -8.39
C ASP A 118 4.35 -16.23 -7.89
N PRO A 119 4.31 -17.23 -8.79
CA PRO A 119 4.41 -18.65 -8.42
C PRO A 119 5.60 -18.99 -7.50
N HIS A 120 6.70 -18.22 -7.57
CA HIS A 120 7.87 -18.36 -6.71
C HIS A 120 7.51 -18.28 -5.22
N PHE A 121 6.64 -17.34 -4.84
CA PHE A 121 6.27 -17.07 -3.44
C PHE A 121 5.02 -17.82 -2.97
N LYS A 122 4.41 -18.67 -3.81
CA LYS A 122 3.14 -19.34 -3.50
C LYS A 122 3.17 -20.14 -2.19
N ASN A 123 4.33 -20.72 -1.86
CA ASN A 123 4.51 -21.56 -0.67
C ASN A 123 5.19 -20.82 0.49
N TRP A 124 5.59 -19.56 0.29
CA TRP A 124 6.30 -18.78 1.29
C TRP A 124 5.32 -18.02 2.17
N ARG A 125 5.45 -18.18 3.49
CA ARG A 125 4.68 -17.36 4.42
C ARG A 125 5.41 -16.05 4.62
N LEU A 126 4.63 -14.97 4.77
CA LEU A 126 5.19 -13.64 4.99
C LEU A 126 6.06 -13.59 6.25
N LEU A 127 5.68 -14.36 7.28
CA LEU A 127 6.43 -14.50 8.52
C LEU A 127 7.79 -15.20 8.32
N ASP A 128 7.88 -16.17 7.40
CA ASP A 128 9.13 -16.88 7.12
C ASP A 128 10.11 -15.95 6.39
N ILE A 129 9.62 -15.15 5.43
CA ILE A 129 10.41 -14.13 4.74
C ILE A 129 10.95 -13.10 5.75
N LEU A 130 10.11 -12.57 6.63
CA LEU A 130 10.54 -11.57 7.61
C LEU A 130 11.60 -12.11 8.60
N ARG A 131 11.59 -13.41 8.88
CA ARG A 131 12.61 -14.07 9.72
C ARG A 131 13.95 -14.27 9.01
N GLU A 132 13.93 -14.40 7.69
CA GLU A 132 15.16 -14.49 6.89
C GLU A 132 15.91 -13.16 6.85
N TYR A 133 15.18 -12.04 6.94
CA TYR A 133 15.73 -10.69 7.00
C TYR A 133 15.68 -10.11 8.44
N GLU A 134 16.18 -10.87 9.43
CA GLU A 134 16.14 -10.46 10.83
C GLU A 134 16.94 -9.17 11.11
N ASP A 135 18.01 -8.92 10.35
CA ASP A 135 18.82 -7.69 10.44
C ASP A 135 18.06 -6.44 9.98
N VAL A 136 17.01 -6.62 9.18
CA VAL A 136 16.17 -5.52 8.63
C VAL A 136 14.91 -5.34 9.49
N PHE A 137 14.30 -6.46 9.90
CA PHE A 137 12.99 -6.47 10.55
C PHE A 137 13.06 -7.02 11.98
N GLU A 138 12.59 -6.23 12.93
CA GLU A 138 12.35 -6.67 14.29
C GLU A 138 10.91 -7.17 14.41
N LEU A 139 10.75 -8.45 14.79
CA LEU A 139 9.47 -9.09 15.01
C LEU A 139 9.16 -9.16 16.51
N THR A 140 8.06 -8.55 16.93
CA THR A 140 7.57 -8.63 18.32
C THR A 140 6.16 -9.24 18.31
N PRO A 141 5.78 -10.09 19.28
CA PRO A 141 4.39 -10.49 19.43
C PRO A 141 3.51 -9.30 19.84
N ASP A 142 2.33 -9.17 19.24
CA ASP A 142 1.38 -8.11 19.59
C ASP A 142 0.71 -8.43 20.94
N ALA A 143 0.88 -7.54 21.92
CA ALA A 143 0.22 -7.69 23.22
C ALA A 143 -1.31 -7.50 23.13
N LYS A 144 -1.82 -6.81 22.09
CA LYS A 144 -3.24 -6.49 21.94
C LYS A 144 -4.02 -7.54 21.17
N ALA A 145 -3.40 -8.16 20.16
CA ALA A 145 -4.02 -9.20 19.36
C ALA A 145 -3.39 -10.56 19.67
N ALA A 146 -4.16 -11.47 20.28
CA ALA A 146 -3.69 -12.83 20.58
C ALA A 146 -3.22 -13.54 19.30
N GLY A 147 -1.90 -13.76 19.19
CA GLY A 147 -1.28 -14.39 18.02
C GLY A 147 -0.94 -13.44 16.86
N GLY A 148 -1.14 -12.13 17.03
CA GLY A 148 -0.63 -11.12 16.10
C GLY A 148 0.88 -10.98 16.20
N MET A 149 1.54 -10.76 15.07
CA MET A 149 2.94 -10.34 15.02
C MET A 149 2.99 -8.90 14.51
N ILE A 150 3.75 -8.07 15.22
CA ILE A 150 4.09 -6.73 14.82
C ILE A 150 5.51 -6.68 14.27
N VAL A 151 5.69 -5.85 13.25
CA VAL A 151 6.96 -5.66 12.52
C VAL A 151 7.43 -4.23 12.73
N ARG A 152 8.70 -4.07 13.07
CA ARG A 152 9.40 -2.78 13.14
C ARG A 152 10.66 -2.83 12.29
N LEU A 153 11.12 -1.68 11.82
CA LEU A 153 12.41 -1.57 11.13
C LEU A 153 13.53 -1.41 12.15
N GLN A 154 14.62 -2.14 11.97
CA GLN A 154 15.84 -1.92 12.74
C GLN A 154 16.54 -0.61 12.32
N PRO A 155 17.30 0.04 13.22
CA PRO A 155 18.15 1.16 12.85
C PRO A 155 19.20 0.72 11.81
N GLY A 156 19.26 1.41 10.67
CA GLY A 156 20.17 1.01 9.57
C GLY A 156 19.64 -0.10 8.67
N ALA A 157 18.35 -0.48 8.80
CA ALA A 157 17.69 -1.48 7.96
C ALA A 157 17.89 -1.26 6.44
N GLU A 158 17.98 -0.01 5.98
CA GLU A 158 18.23 0.31 4.57
C GLU A 158 19.58 -0.23 4.05
N ALA A 159 20.63 -0.19 4.88
CA ALA A 159 21.97 -0.68 4.53
C ALA A 159 22.08 -2.21 4.62
N ALA A 160 21.20 -2.86 5.39
CA ALA A 160 21.16 -4.31 5.53
C ALA A 160 20.36 -5.01 4.41
N LEU A 161 19.65 -4.25 3.56
CA LEU A 161 18.93 -4.82 2.43
C LEU A 161 19.87 -5.22 1.28
N PRO A 162 19.59 -6.33 0.58
CA PRO A 162 20.34 -6.70 -0.60
C PRO A 162 20.15 -5.66 -1.72
N ASP A 163 21.20 -5.39 -2.48
CA ASP A 163 21.25 -4.35 -3.54
C ASP A 163 20.99 -2.91 -3.06
N ALA A 164 21.28 -2.58 -1.79
CA ALA A 164 21.11 -1.21 -1.29
C ALA A 164 21.84 -0.15 -2.11
N GLU A 165 23.08 -0.42 -2.53
CA GLU A 165 23.87 0.51 -3.34
C GLU A 165 23.23 0.76 -4.71
N THR A 166 22.96 -0.31 -5.48
CA THR A 166 22.34 -0.23 -6.81
C THR A 166 20.98 0.47 -6.77
N ARG A 167 20.21 0.25 -5.70
CA ARG A 167 18.87 0.83 -5.59
C ARG A 167 18.87 2.27 -5.10
N ALA A 168 19.83 2.66 -4.27
CA ALA A 168 20.00 4.06 -3.88
C ALA A 168 20.22 4.95 -5.11
N GLU A 169 20.99 4.45 -6.09
CA GLU A 169 21.16 5.12 -7.39
C GLU A 169 19.84 5.22 -8.15
N GLN A 170 19.08 4.12 -8.30
CA GLN A 170 17.80 4.11 -9.01
C GLN A 170 16.73 5.01 -8.37
N VAL A 171 16.66 5.05 -7.04
CA VAL A 171 15.69 5.91 -6.33
C VAL A 171 16.01 7.38 -6.56
N SER A 172 17.28 7.74 -6.68
CA SER A 172 17.67 9.12 -6.99
C SER A 172 17.14 9.54 -8.36
N ASP A 173 17.26 8.70 -9.39
CA ASP A 173 16.78 9.03 -10.74
C ASP A 173 15.25 9.11 -10.84
N GLU A 174 14.52 8.20 -10.18
CA GLU A 174 13.06 8.24 -10.14
C GLU A 174 12.53 9.45 -9.35
N ALA A 175 13.17 9.79 -8.23
CA ALA A 175 12.80 10.94 -7.42
C ALA A 175 13.07 12.27 -8.15
N LEU A 176 14.10 12.33 -8.99
CA LEU A 176 14.45 13.51 -9.79
C LEU A 176 13.39 13.86 -10.85
N MET A 177 12.53 12.91 -11.24
CA MET A 177 11.46 13.14 -12.24
C MET A 177 10.17 13.71 -11.63
N LEU A 178 10.02 13.65 -10.31
CA LEU A 178 8.83 14.16 -9.63
C LEU A 178 9.04 15.60 -9.14
N PRO A 179 8.01 16.46 -9.23
CA PRO A 179 8.09 17.80 -8.67
C PRO A 179 8.35 17.80 -7.16
N GLU A 180 9.10 18.80 -6.70
CA GLU A 180 9.39 19.02 -5.29
C GLU A 180 8.10 19.24 -4.47
N ARG A 181 8.03 18.63 -3.28
CA ARG A 181 6.84 18.72 -2.42
C ARG A 181 6.75 20.09 -1.76
N ILE A 182 5.52 20.59 -1.64
CA ILE A 182 5.22 21.87 -0.96
C ILE A 182 4.64 21.57 0.43
N ASP A 183 5.45 21.69 1.48
CA ASP A 183 5.03 21.34 2.84
C ASP A 183 4.10 22.38 3.46
N ASN A 184 4.41 23.65 3.30
CA ASN A 184 3.72 24.77 3.95
C ASN A 184 3.08 25.74 2.93
N PRO A 185 2.04 25.32 2.18
CA PRO A 185 1.38 26.17 1.20
C PRO A 185 0.61 27.31 1.89
N ARG A 186 0.88 28.56 1.50
CA ARG A 186 0.28 29.76 2.10
C ARG A 186 -0.95 30.21 1.33
N THR A 187 -0.83 30.31 0.00
CA THR A 187 -1.92 30.82 -0.86
C THR A 187 -2.86 29.69 -1.28
N MET A 188 -4.09 30.03 -1.70
CA MET A 188 -5.03 29.00 -2.21
C MET A 188 -4.47 28.28 -3.44
N VAL A 189 -3.75 29.01 -4.31
CA VAL A 189 -3.08 28.45 -5.49
C VAL A 189 -2.02 27.42 -5.06
N GLU A 190 -1.17 27.78 -4.09
CA GLU A 190 -0.17 26.86 -3.54
C GLU A 190 -0.80 25.65 -2.85
N LYS A 191 -1.92 25.82 -2.14
CA LYS A 191 -2.60 24.69 -1.48
C LYS A 191 -3.13 23.68 -2.50
N VAL A 192 -3.70 24.16 -3.59
CA VAL A 192 -4.20 23.32 -4.69
C VAL A 192 -3.03 22.67 -5.44
N GLN A 193 -1.94 23.40 -5.68
CA GLN A 193 -0.72 22.87 -6.30
C GLN A 193 -0.05 21.82 -5.40
N ALA A 194 0.01 22.03 -4.08
CA ALA A 194 0.53 21.07 -3.12
C ALA A 194 -0.28 19.76 -3.15
N LEU A 195 -1.62 19.85 -3.26
CA LEU A 195 -2.47 18.68 -3.44
C LEU A 195 -2.19 17.95 -4.77
N ARG A 196 -1.99 18.68 -5.87
CA ARG A 196 -1.63 18.11 -7.19
C ARG A 196 -0.31 17.35 -7.13
N ILE A 197 0.71 17.95 -6.51
CA ILE A 197 2.03 17.33 -6.36
C ILE A 197 1.92 16.09 -5.48
N GLU A 198 1.21 16.16 -4.34
CA GLU A 198 1.04 14.99 -3.48
C GLU A 198 0.26 13.86 -4.17
N LEU A 199 -0.71 14.17 -5.04
CA LEU A 199 -1.38 13.19 -5.91
C LEU A 199 -0.39 12.47 -6.85
N LEU A 200 0.52 13.22 -7.51
CA LEU A 200 1.56 12.63 -8.36
C LEU A 200 2.48 11.71 -7.57
N HIS A 201 2.93 12.14 -6.40
CA HIS A 201 3.76 11.32 -5.51
C HIS A 201 3.02 10.06 -5.05
N ALA A 202 1.75 10.17 -4.66
CA ALA A 202 0.94 9.04 -4.21
C ALA A 202 0.73 8.01 -5.34
N LEU A 203 0.39 8.46 -6.55
CA LEU A 203 0.23 7.59 -7.71
C LEU A 203 1.56 6.94 -8.13
N HIS A 204 2.65 7.69 -8.16
CA HIS A 204 3.96 7.18 -8.55
C HIS A 204 4.40 6.04 -7.62
N ARG A 205 4.21 6.22 -6.31
CA ARG A 205 4.49 5.15 -5.32
C ARG A 205 3.70 3.87 -5.58
N ARG A 206 2.48 3.97 -6.12
CA ARG A 206 1.60 2.85 -6.47
C ARG A 206 1.77 2.34 -7.92
N GLY A 207 2.86 2.71 -8.59
CA GLY A 207 3.15 2.25 -9.95
C GLY A 207 2.43 3.04 -11.04
N GLY A 208 2.07 4.30 -10.76
CA GLY A 208 1.52 5.24 -11.73
C GLY A 208 0.01 5.17 -11.94
N LYS A 209 -0.68 4.16 -11.38
CA LYS A 209 -2.14 4.00 -11.48
C LYS A 209 -2.73 3.49 -10.17
N CYS A 210 -3.88 4.02 -9.77
CA CYS A 210 -4.54 3.62 -8.52
C CYS A 210 -6.04 3.92 -8.54
N ALA A 211 -6.83 3.12 -7.82
CA ALA A 211 -8.24 3.42 -7.59
C ALA A 211 -8.39 4.70 -6.76
N ILE A 212 -9.34 5.56 -7.13
CA ILE A 212 -9.50 6.85 -6.45
C ILE A 212 -9.86 6.74 -4.97
N GLN A 213 -10.48 5.62 -4.58
CA GLN A 213 -10.83 5.34 -3.18
C GLN A 213 -9.58 5.10 -2.33
N GLU A 214 -8.59 4.38 -2.87
CA GLU A 214 -7.31 4.14 -2.21
C GLU A 214 -6.50 5.43 -2.10
N LEU A 215 -6.47 6.26 -3.16
CA LEU A 215 -5.85 7.60 -3.08
C LEU A 215 -6.49 8.47 -2.01
N GLY A 216 -7.81 8.32 -1.80
CA GLY A 216 -8.54 9.01 -0.73
C GLY A 216 -8.14 8.60 0.68
N GLN A 217 -7.45 7.47 0.86
CA GLN A 217 -6.98 6.98 2.15
C GLN A 217 -5.55 7.41 2.49
N GLU A 218 -4.83 8.01 1.54
CA GLU A 218 -3.46 8.49 1.76
C GLU A 218 -3.41 9.62 2.81
N PRO A 219 -2.75 9.44 3.96
CA PRO A 219 -2.78 10.40 5.07
C PRO A 219 -2.29 11.80 4.67
N ARG A 220 -1.16 11.88 3.95
CA ARG A 220 -0.59 13.14 3.47
C ARG A 220 -1.52 13.86 2.50
N LEU A 221 -2.19 13.11 1.65
CA LEU A 221 -3.16 13.66 0.70
C LEU A 221 -4.40 14.19 1.43
N GLN A 222 -4.86 13.49 2.47
CA GLN A 222 -5.92 13.99 3.35
C GLN A 222 -5.51 15.26 4.10
N GLU A 223 -4.26 15.37 4.56
CA GLU A 223 -3.74 16.60 5.18
C GLU A 223 -3.78 17.78 4.20
N LYS A 224 -3.26 17.62 2.99
CA LYS A 224 -3.32 18.68 1.96
C LYS A 224 -4.76 19.02 1.57
N LYS A 225 -5.63 18.02 1.49
CA LYS A 225 -7.06 18.22 1.22
C LYS A 225 -7.76 19.00 2.33
N LYS A 226 -7.43 18.77 3.60
CA LYS A 226 -8.00 19.51 4.75
C LYS A 226 -7.68 21.01 4.72
N LEU A 227 -6.55 21.41 4.11
CA LEU A 227 -6.18 22.82 3.95
C LEU A 227 -7.07 23.56 2.93
N LEU A 228 -7.78 22.82 2.08
CA LEU A 228 -8.74 23.34 1.12
C LEU A 228 -10.11 23.37 1.81
N HIS A 229 -10.63 24.57 2.10
CA HIS A 229 -11.91 24.75 2.78
C HIS A 229 -13.14 24.28 1.96
N GLN A 230 -12.93 23.75 0.75
CA GLN A 230 -13.99 23.34 -0.15
C GLN A 230 -14.34 21.87 0.08
N ALA A 231 -15.61 21.58 0.34
CA ALA A 231 -16.17 20.22 0.52
C ALA A 231 -16.18 19.37 -0.78
N LYS A 232 -15.28 19.65 -1.73
CA LYS A 232 -15.17 18.91 -2.99
C LYS A 232 -14.66 17.50 -2.77
N LYS A 233 -15.17 16.58 -3.58
CA LYS A 233 -14.67 15.20 -3.61
C LYS A 233 -13.28 15.18 -4.24
N LEU A 234 -12.46 14.21 -3.88
CA LEU A 234 -11.10 14.09 -4.44
C LEU A 234 -11.13 13.95 -5.97
N ALA A 235 -12.14 13.24 -6.50
CA ALA A 235 -12.38 13.12 -7.94
C ALA A 235 -12.53 14.47 -8.64
N ASP A 236 -13.17 15.44 -8.00
CA ASP A 236 -13.38 16.76 -8.59
C ASP A 236 -12.07 17.55 -8.67
N TRP A 237 -11.16 17.34 -7.70
CA TRP A 237 -9.82 17.93 -7.73
C TRP A 237 -8.94 17.33 -8.81
N VAL A 238 -8.97 16.01 -8.98
CA VAL A 238 -8.20 15.34 -10.04
C VAL A 238 -8.66 15.80 -11.44
N LYS A 239 -9.97 16.03 -11.63
CA LYS A 239 -10.53 16.60 -12.88
C LYS A 239 -10.07 18.02 -13.20
N VAL A 240 -9.51 18.76 -12.24
CA VAL A 240 -8.92 20.10 -12.51
C VAL A 240 -7.63 19.99 -13.32
N PHE A 241 -6.95 18.83 -13.31
CA PHE A 241 -5.65 18.64 -13.94
C PHE A 241 -5.67 17.57 -15.05
N PRO A 242 -6.43 17.78 -16.13
CA PRO A 242 -6.56 16.81 -17.22
C PRO A 242 -5.24 16.47 -17.92
N ASN A 243 -4.25 17.36 -17.85
CA ASN A 243 -2.93 17.12 -18.44
C ASN A 243 -2.06 16.19 -17.60
N ASN A 244 -2.35 16.04 -16.30
CA ASN A 244 -1.57 15.19 -15.39
C ASN A 244 -2.25 13.87 -15.08
N PHE A 245 -3.58 13.81 -15.15
CA PHE A 245 -4.33 12.65 -14.73
C PHE A 245 -5.34 12.22 -15.79
N ILE A 246 -5.32 10.92 -16.10
CA ILE A 246 -6.32 10.25 -16.94
C ILE A 246 -7.24 9.43 -16.03
N PHE A 247 -8.53 9.49 -16.31
CA PHE A 247 -9.53 8.66 -15.65
C PHE A 247 -9.86 7.47 -16.54
N SER A 248 -9.85 6.29 -15.93
CA SER A 248 -10.24 5.05 -16.58
C SER A 248 -11.29 4.36 -15.72
N ASP A 249 -12.42 4.00 -16.33
CA ASP A 249 -13.44 3.20 -15.66
C ASP A 249 -13.01 1.72 -15.66
N SER A 250 -12.78 1.18 -14.47
CA SER A 250 -12.49 -0.25 -14.25
C SER A 250 -13.69 -0.92 -13.58
N ASN A 251 -13.78 -2.25 -13.70
CA ASN A 251 -14.81 -3.05 -13.02
C ASN A 251 -14.79 -2.87 -11.49
N GLN A 252 -13.67 -2.43 -10.92
CA GLN A 252 -13.49 -2.16 -9.49
C GLN A 252 -13.75 -0.71 -9.08
N GLY A 253 -14.12 0.16 -10.03
CA GLY A 253 -14.38 1.58 -9.81
C GLY A 253 -13.48 2.49 -10.65
N LEU A 254 -13.52 3.79 -10.34
CA LEU A 254 -12.79 4.83 -11.06
C LEU A 254 -11.30 4.77 -10.72
N VAL A 255 -10.47 4.48 -11.72
CA VAL A 255 -9.01 4.44 -11.62
C VAL A 255 -8.43 5.74 -12.17
N VAL A 256 -7.41 6.25 -11.50
CA VAL A 256 -6.64 7.42 -11.91
C VAL A 256 -5.24 6.97 -12.30
N GLU A 257 -4.76 7.44 -13.44
CA GLU A 257 -3.42 7.17 -13.98
C GLU A 257 -2.66 8.48 -14.22
N ILE A 258 -1.34 8.46 -14.03
CA ILE A 258 -0.46 9.60 -14.34
C ILE A 258 -0.31 9.72 -15.86
N ALA A 259 -0.71 10.86 -16.40
CA ALA A 259 -0.50 11.24 -17.79
C ALA A 259 0.78 12.05 -18.00
N SER A 260 1.12 12.92 -17.03
CA SER A 260 2.31 13.77 -17.06
C SER A 260 2.70 14.19 -15.65
N THR A 261 4.00 14.31 -15.39
CA THR A 261 4.55 14.83 -14.14
C THR A 261 4.81 16.34 -14.17
N ASP A 262 4.63 17.01 -15.32
CA ASP A 262 4.87 18.44 -15.42
C ASP A 262 3.80 19.25 -14.69
N VAL A 263 4.24 20.11 -13.77
CA VAL A 263 3.39 20.95 -12.94
C VAL A 263 3.60 22.45 -13.17
N LYS A 264 4.37 22.84 -14.20
CA LYS A 264 4.68 24.25 -14.50
C LYS A 264 3.45 25.09 -14.84
N ASP A 265 2.46 24.52 -15.53
CA ASP A 265 1.21 25.23 -15.83
C ASP A 265 0.29 25.26 -14.61
N THR A 266 0.06 26.47 -14.07
CA THR A 266 -0.84 26.75 -12.94
C THR A 266 -2.16 27.38 -13.38
N ARG A 267 -2.34 27.72 -14.67
CA ARG A 267 -3.53 28.46 -15.14
C ARG A 267 -4.85 27.71 -14.91
N MET A 268 -4.79 26.38 -14.84
CA MET A 268 -5.96 25.54 -14.54
C MET A 268 -6.45 25.70 -13.09
N ILE A 269 -5.53 26.03 -12.17
CA ILE A 269 -5.83 26.26 -10.75
C ILE A 269 -6.61 27.56 -10.60
N ASP A 270 -6.14 28.65 -11.22
CA ASP A 270 -6.82 29.95 -11.14
C ASP A 270 -8.26 29.87 -11.64
N LYS A 271 -8.47 29.17 -12.77
CA LYS A 271 -9.81 28.90 -13.32
C LYS A 271 -10.68 28.08 -12.37
N ALA A 272 -10.10 27.11 -11.65
CA ALA A 272 -10.85 26.27 -10.73
C ALA A 272 -11.21 27.00 -9.42
N ILE A 273 -10.37 27.94 -8.97
CA ILE A 273 -10.64 28.78 -7.81
C ILE A 273 -11.77 29.77 -8.14
N GLY A 274 -11.65 30.53 -9.23
CA GLY A 274 -12.65 31.54 -9.60
C GLY A 274 -14.06 30.97 -9.82
N ARG A 275 -14.18 29.80 -10.48
CA ARG A 275 -15.48 29.13 -10.67
C ARG A 275 -16.20 28.76 -9.37
N ASN A 276 -15.48 28.62 -8.25
CA ASN A 276 -16.11 28.29 -6.98
C ASN A 276 -16.64 29.54 -6.28
N GLU A 277 -15.89 30.64 -6.36
CA GLU A 277 -16.32 31.94 -5.84
C GLU A 277 -17.62 32.39 -6.54
N ASP A 278 -17.71 32.21 -7.86
CA ASP A 278 -18.92 32.49 -8.63
C ASP A 278 -20.13 31.62 -8.21
N LYS A 279 -19.88 30.34 -7.90
CA LYS A 279 -20.94 29.41 -7.46
C LYS A 279 -21.48 29.74 -6.07
N GLU A 280 -20.62 30.22 -5.17
CA GLU A 280 -21.03 30.65 -3.83
C GLU A 280 -21.85 31.93 -3.91
N MET A 281 -21.44 32.91 -4.73
CA MET A 281 -22.20 34.13 -4.95
C MET A 281 -23.58 33.88 -5.59
N SER A 282 -23.67 32.97 -6.56
CA SER A 282 -24.94 32.66 -7.24
C SER A 282 -25.96 31.98 -6.32
N ARG A 283 -25.53 31.19 -5.33
CA ARG A 283 -26.45 30.50 -4.40
C ARG A 283 -27.03 31.42 -3.32
N GLY A 284 -26.38 32.56 -3.02
CA GLY A 284 -26.84 33.51 -2.01
C GLY A 284 -28.06 34.35 -2.41
N SER A 285 -28.38 34.48 -3.71
CA SER A 285 -29.37 35.46 -4.19
C SER A 285 -30.77 34.89 -4.49
N ALA A 286 -30.99 33.58 -4.42
CA ALA A 286 -32.24 32.95 -4.87
C ALA A 286 -33.31 32.74 -3.77
N GLY A 287 -33.09 33.20 -2.54
CA GLY A 287 -33.90 32.83 -1.37
C GLY A 287 -34.81 33.89 -0.74
N SER A 288 -34.89 35.12 -1.26
CA SER A 288 -35.71 36.18 -0.64
C SER A 288 -36.87 36.61 -1.54
N LYS A 289 -37.97 35.84 -1.53
CA LYS A 289 -39.27 36.33 -1.99
C LYS A 289 -40.44 35.48 -1.45
N GLY A 290 -41.31 36.14 -0.67
CA GLY A 290 -42.61 35.66 -0.21
C GLY A 290 -42.64 35.44 1.31
N GLY A 291 -43.21 36.31 2.14
CA GLY A 291 -44.21 37.35 1.84
C GLY A 291 -45.57 36.71 1.61
#